data_AF-A0A6P0Z7N4-F1
#
_entry.id   AF-A0A6P0Z7N4-F1
#
_cell.length_a   1.000
_cell.length_b   1.000
_cell.length_c   1.000
_cell.angle_alpha   90.00
_cell.angle_beta   90.00
_cell.angle_gamma   90.00
#
_symmetry.space_group_name_H-M   'P 1'
#
loop_
_entity.id
_entity.type
_entity.pdbx_description
1 polymer ?
#
loop_
_entity_poly.entity_id
_entity_poly.type
_entity_poly.pdbx_seq_one_letter_code
_entity_poly.pdbx_strand_id
1 'polypeptide(L)'
;TLISWYEWFNRTAPRVKSGEVVPEEIDAETALKLMVEDPILIRRPLIQVGERREMGFDKKLIDGWISLKPAEEADKVMSENLMSQDLQTCPNSHQ
;
A
#
# COMPACT_ATOMS: atom_id res chain seq x y z
N THR A 1 -12.54 -4.60 -10.71
CA THR A 1 -12.60 -5.59 -9.61
C THR A 1 -12.80 -4.81 -8.35
N LEU A 2 -13.79 -5.13 -7.52
CA LEU A 2 -13.95 -4.48 -6.22
C LEU A 2 -12.76 -4.88 -5.37
N ILE A 3 -11.95 -3.91 -4.93
CA ILE A 3 -10.90 -4.14 -3.94
C ILE A 3 -11.62 -4.48 -2.63
N SER A 4 -11.26 -5.60 -2.03
CA SER A 4 -11.86 -6.00 -0.76
C SER A 4 -11.20 -5.25 0.38
N TRP A 5 -11.97 -4.82 1.38
CA TRP A 5 -11.48 -4.02 2.51
C TRP A 5 -10.33 -4.70 3.28
N TYR A 6 -10.26 -6.04 3.31
CA TYR A 6 -9.18 -6.78 3.96
C TYR A 6 -7.82 -6.65 3.24
N GLU A 7 -7.80 -6.21 1.98
CA GLU A 7 -6.58 -5.99 1.20
C GLU A 7 -5.82 -4.73 1.64
N TRP A 8 -6.48 -3.87 2.42
CA TRP A 8 -5.91 -2.67 3.02
C TRP A 8 -5.08 -2.97 4.26
N PHE A 9 -5.09 -4.21 4.75
CA PHE A 9 -4.25 -4.59 5.88
C PHE A 9 -2.79 -4.83 5.47
N ASN A 10 -1.87 -4.24 6.23
CA ASN A 10 -0.46 -4.56 6.20
C ASN A 10 -0.24 -5.96 6.80
N ARG A 11 -0.07 -6.96 5.94
CA ARG A 11 0.19 -8.36 6.34
C ARG A 11 1.48 -8.53 7.13
N THR A 12 2.36 -7.53 7.11
CA THR A 12 3.61 -7.57 7.87
C THR A 12 3.49 -7.00 9.28
N ALA A 13 2.35 -6.37 9.63
CA ALA A 13 2.09 -5.81 10.94
C ALA A 13 2.14 -6.90 12.03
N PRO A 14 2.75 -6.65 13.20
CA PRO A 14 2.93 -7.66 14.25
C PRO A 14 1.63 -8.36 14.67
N ARG A 15 0.55 -7.59 14.85
CA ARG A 15 -0.77 -8.10 15.27
C ARG A 15 -1.40 -9.00 14.21
N VAL A 16 -1.23 -8.68 12.92
CA VAL A 16 -1.66 -9.54 11.81
C VAL A 16 -0.81 -10.81 11.73
N LYS A 17 0.52 -10.68 11.82
CA LYS A 17 1.44 -11.84 11.82
C LYS A 17 1.20 -12.80 12.99
N SER A 18 0.82 -12.27 14.15
CA SER A 18 0.53 -13.07 15.34
C SER A 18 -0.84 -13.75 15.33
N GLY A 19 -1.74 -13.34 14.42
CA GLY A 19 -3.13 -13.79 14.40
C GLY A 19 -4.06 -13.08 15.38
N GLU A 20 -3.58 -12.09 16.15
CA GLU A 20 -4.43 -11.24 16.99
C GLU A 20 -5.47 -10.47 16.17
N VAL A 21 -5.08 -10.04 14.97
CA VAL A 21 -5.97 -9.44 13.98
C VAL A 21 -5.98 -10.34 12.75
N VAL A 22 -7.12 -10.95 12.45
CA VAL A 22 -7.32 -11.73 11.21
C VAL A 22 -8.18 -10.88 10.26
N PRO A 23 -7.58 -10.21 9.25
CA PRO A 23 -8.30 -9.31 8.36
C PRO A 23 -9.52 -9.97 7.74
N GLU A 24 -9.49 -11.25 7.39
CA GLU A 24 -10.59 -11.93 6.73
C GLU A 24 -11.80 -12.23 7.65
N GLU A 25 -11.66 -12.14 8.97
CA GLU A 25 -12.67 -12.57 9.95
C GLU A 25 -13.41 -11.43 10.65
N ILE A 26 -13.03 -10.18 10.36
CA ILE A 26 -13.67 -8.98 10.91
C ILE A 26 -14.58 -8.34 9.86
N ASP A 27 -15.49 -7.45 10.26
CA ASP A 27 -16.26 -6.66 9.28
C ASP A 27 -15.52 -5.37 8.88
N ALA A 28 -15.99 -4.71 7.82
CA ALA A 28 -15.36 -3.50 7.29
C ALA A 28 -15.39 -2.30 8.26
N GLU A 29 -16.42 -2.18 9.10
CA GLU A 29 -16.53 -1.08 10.08
C GLU A 29 -15.51 -1.29 11.22
N THR A 30 -15.43 -2.51 11.73
CA THR A 30 -14.44 -2.93 12.73
C THR A 30 -13.02 -2.79 12.18
N ALA A 31 -12.78 -3.20 10.93
CA ALA A 31 -11.49 -3.03 10.26
C ALA A 31 -11.06 -1.54 10.19
N LEU A 32 -11.98 -0.64 9.83
CA LEU A 32 -11.68 0.78 9.75
C LEU A 32 -11.34 1.37 11.13
N LYS A 33 -12.10 1.01 12.18
CA LYS A 33 -11.80 1.42 13.57
C LYS A 33 -10.40 0.96 13.98
N LEU A 34 -10.06 -0.31 13.76
CA LEU A 34 -8.74 -0.86 14.06
C LEU A 34 -7.62 -0.14 13.29
N MET A 35 -7.82 0.16 12.01
CA MET A 35 -6.83 0.90 11.19
C MET A 35 -6.62 2.33 11.67
N VAL A 36 -7.66 3.00 12.17
CA VAL A 36 -7.56 4.35 12.75
C VAL A 36 -6.87 4.31 14.11
N GLU A 37 -7.19 3.32 14.95
CA GLU A 37 -6.58 3.13 16.26
C GLU A 37 -5.11 2.71 16.17
N ASP A 38 -4.77 1.85 15.22
CA ASP A 38 -3.42 1.30 15.02
C ASP A 38 -2.99 1.41 13.54
N PRO A 39 -2.45 2.57 13.12
CA PRO A 39 -2.11 2.83 11.72
C PRO A 39 -1.07 1.89 11.09
N ILE A 40 -0.31 1.11 11.89
CA ILE A 40 0.63 0.12 11.36
C ILE A 40 -0.11 -1.01 10.61
N LEU A 41 -1.39 -1.21 10.93
CA LEU A 41 -2.27 -2.17 10.27
C LEU A 41 -2.59 -1.77 8.83
N ILE A 42 -2.31 -0.53 8.41
CA ILE A 42 -2.62 -0.05 7.06
C ILE A 42 -1.49 -0.40 6.09
N ARG A 43 -1.83 -1.06 4.97
CA ARG A 43 -0.93 -1.29 3.84
C ARG A 43 -0.61 0.04 3.16
N ARG A 44 0.66 0.44 3.22
CA ARG A 44 1.17 1.70 2.68
C ARG A 44 1.93 1.47 1.35
N PRO A 45 2.11 2.52 0.52
CA PRO A 45 1.54 3.87 0.65
C PRO A 45 0.01 3.90 0.46
N LEU A 46 -0.65 4.97 0.92
CA LEU A 46 -2.02 5.30 0.52
C LEU A 46 -1.95 6.38 -0.55
N ILE A 47 -2.59 6.15 -1.70
CA ILE A 47 -2.50 7.01 -2.88
C ILE A 47 -3.90 7.44 -3.31
N GLN A 48 -4.09 8.73 -3.58
CA GLN A 48 -5.33 9.27 -4.12
C GLN A 48 -5.04 10.19 -5.30
N VAL A 49 -5.72 9.96 -6.43
CA VAL A 49 -5.71 10.88 -7.58
C VAL A 49 -7.15 11.03 -8.08
N GLY A 50 -7.68 12.24 -7.95
CA GLY A 50 -9.12 12.49 -8.09
C GLY A 50 -9.93 11.68 -7.07
N GLU A 51 -10.92 10.93 -7.56
CA GLU A 51 -11.81 10.09 -6.74
C GLU A 51 -11.27 8.68 -6.48
N ARG A 52 -10.26 8.24 -7.24
CA ARG A 52 -9.70 6.89 -7.10
C ARG A 52 -8.67 6.85 -5.98
N ARG A 53 -8.77 5.81 -5.16
CA ARG A 53 -7.90 5.54 -4.01
C ARG A 53 -7.31 4.15 -4.16
N GLU A 54 -6.03 4.03 -3.88
CA GLU A 54 -5.29 2.77 -3.91
C GLU A 54 -4.40 2.65 -2.67
N MET A 55 -4.17 1.41 -2.26
CA MET A 55 -3.29 1.02 -1.17
C MET A 55 -2.10 0.23 -1.73
N GLY A 56 -0.91 0.44 -1.15
CA GLY A 56 0.31 -0.14 -1.67
C GLY A 56 0.78 0.51 -2.97
N PHE A 57 1.86 -0.03 -3.53
CA PHE A 57 2.45 0.43 -4.77
C PHE A 57 2.60 -0.76 -5.74
N ASP A 58 1.50 -1.17 -6.37
CA ASP A 58 1.56 -2.10 -7.51
C ASP A 58 1.96 -1.33 -8.77
N LYS A 59 3.21 -1.52 -9.21
CA LYS A 59 3.78 -0.80 -10.36
C LYS A 59 2.92 -0.91 -11.62
N LYS A 60 2.34 -2.08 -11.89
CA LYS A 60 1.52 -2.29 -13.10
C LYS A 60 0.18 -1.57 -13.00
N LEU A 61 -0.46 -1.64 -11.83
CA LEU A 61 -1.71 -0.95 -11.57
C LEU A 61 -1.52 0.57 -11.63
N ILE A 62 -0.49 1.10 -10.95
CA ILE A 62 -0.23 2.53 -10.88
C ILE A 62 0.21 3.08 -12.24
N ASP A 63 1.06 2.38 -12.99
CA ASP A 63 1.44 2.79 -14.36
C ASP A 63 0.22 2.84 -15.30
N GLY A 64 -0.67 1.84 -15.21
CA GLY A 64 -1.92 1.85 -15.98
C GLY A 64 -2.92 2.94 -15.56
N TRP A 65 -2.78 3.52 -14.36
CA TRP A 65 -3.68 4.54 -13.83
C TRP A 65 -3.18 5.96 -14.07
N ILE A 66 -1.94 6.27 -13.64
CA ILE A 66 -1.39 7.63 -13.67
C ILE A 66 -0.09 7.74 -14.46
N SER A 67 0.37 6.66 -15.09
CA SER A 67 1.67 6.54 -15.76
C SER A 67 2.86 6.69 -14.80
N LEU A 68 3.78 5.73 -14.84
CA LEU A 68 5.06 5.77 -14.13
C LEU A 68 6.23 6.09 -15.08
N LYS A 69 5.93 6.51 -16.30
CA LYS A 69 6.94 7.01 -17.23
C LYS A 69 7.51 8.35 -16.74
N PRO A 70 8.81 8.60 -16.97
CA PRO A 70 9.40 9.90 -16.64
C PRO A 70 8.69 11.02 -17.41
N ALA A 71 8.52 12.16 -16.75
CA ALA A 71 7.90 13.34 -17.37
C ALA A 71 8.83 13.97 -18.42
N GLU A 72 10.13 13.99 -18.13
CA GLU A 72 11.19 14.52 -18.98
C GLU A 72 12.31 13.47 -19.14
N GLU A 73 13.09 13.54 -20.23
CA GLU A 73 14.21 12.60 -20.45
C GLU A 73 15.26 12.67 -19.33
N ALA A 74 15.41 13.85 -18.70
CA ALA A 74 16.30 14.05 -17.55
C ALA A 74 15.92 13.18 -16.33
N ASP A 75 14.64 12.84 -16.17
CA ASP A 75 14.15 12.06 -15.03
C ASP A 75 14.29 10.55 -15.24
N LYS A 76 14.62 10.11 -16.46
CA LYS A 76 14.59 8.70 -16.85
C LYS A 76 15.44 7.81 -15.96
N VAL A 77 16.69 8.22 -15.69
CA VAL A 77 17.61 7.46 -14.83
C VAL A 77 17.05 7.34 -13.41
N MET A 78 16.48 8.42 -12.86
CA MET A 78 15.87 8.39 -11.52
C MET A 78 14.65 7.48 -11.50
N SER A 79 13.79 7.57 -12.51
CA SER A 79 12.60 6.74 -12.65
C SER A 79 12.95 5.25 -12.72
N GLU A 80 13.92 4.87 -13.55
CA GLU A 80 14.39 3.47 -13.67
C GLU A 80 14.93 2.94 -12.33
N ASN A 81 15.72 3.74 -11.61
CA ASN A 81 16.26 3.36 -10.29
C ASN A 81 15.18 3.22 -9.21
N LEU A 82 14.16 4.08 -9.20
CA LEU A 82 13.04 3.94 -8.26
C LEU A 82 12.19 2.71 -8.61
N MET A 83 11.96 2.47 -9.90
CA MET A 83 11.19 1.32 -10.37
C MET A 83 11.90 -0.02 -10.15
N SER A 84 13.20 -0.06 -9.86
CA SER A 84 13.88 -1.29 -9.43
C SER A 84 13.78 -1.58 -7.93
N GLN A 85 13.29 -0.66 -7.12
CA GLN A 85 13.22 -0.80 -5.65
C GLN A 85 11.88 -1.44 -5.19
N ASP A 86 11.85 -1.88 -3.93
CA ASP A 86 10.59 -2.17 -3.23
C ASP A 86 9.99 -0.86 -2.73
N LEU A 87 8.92 -0.42 -3.40
CA LEU A 87 8.19 0.80 -3.09
C LEU A 87 6.94 0.55 -2.23
N GLN A 88 6.72 -0.70 -1.80
CA GLN A 88 5.55 -1.11 -1.04
C GLN A 88 5.91 -1.41 0.42
N THR A 89 7.03 -2.07 0.66
CA THR A 89 7.43 -2.46 2.02
C THR A 89 8.27 -1.36 2.65
N CYS A 90 7.86 -0.87 3.82
CA CYS A 90 8.74 -0.02 4.62
C CYS A 90 10.00 -0.83 5.00
N PRO A 91 11.21 -0.34 4.71
CA PRO A 91 12.42 -0.98 5.22
C PRO A 91 12.35 -0.89 6.74
N ASN A 92 12.24 -2.04 7.41
CA ASN A 92 12.34 -2.13 8.87
C ASN A 92 13.81 -1.86 9.25
N SER A 93 14.26 -0.61 9.18
CA SER A 93 15.60 -0.18 9.60
C SER A 93 15.64 0.21 11.08
N HIS A 94 14.52 0.10 11.80
CA HIS A 94 14.48 0.21 13.26
C HIS A 94 14.39 -1.19 13.88
N GLN A 95 15.55 -1.83 13.98
CA GLN A 95 15.87 -2.82 15.02
C GLN A 95 17.03 -2.28 15.84
#